data_AF-A0A399ZE30-F1
#
_entry.id   AF-A0A399ZE30-F1
#
_cell.length_a   1.000
_cell.length_b   1.000
_cell.length_c   1.000
_cell.angle_alpha   90.00
_cell.angle_beta   90.00
_cell.angle_gamma   90.00
#
_symmetry.space_group_name_H-M   'P 1'
#
loop_
_entity.id
_entity.type
_entity.pdbx_description
1 polymer ?
#
loop_
_entity_poly.entity_id
_entity_poly.type
_entity_poly.pdbx_seq_one_letter_code
_entity_poly.pdbx_strand_id
1 'polypeptide(L)' 'MSGWLSKAIDRLSDYFAHRKGLLPLIGLSLIIVNLILQFVLFPNWLTQSNLLLHVGLVIAILGLMLAWAL' A
#
# COMPACT_ATOMS: atom_id res chain seq x y z
N MET A 1 -20.38 6.04 -19.10
CA MET A 1 -18.97 6.34 -18.77
C MET A 1 -18.43 5.26 -17.82
N SER A 2 -17.16 4.85 -18.02
CA SER A 2 -16.28 4.13 -17.08
C SER A 2 -16.70 2.77 -16.46
N GLY A 3 -17.27 1.84 -17.22
CA GLY A 3 -17.50 0.45 -16.75
C GLY A 3 -16.21 -0.35 -16.46
N TRP A 4 -15.06 0.10 -16.98
CA TRP A 4 -13.76 -0.53 -16.71
C TRP A 4 -13.27 -0.27 -15.29
N LEU A 5 -13.55 0.93 -14.75
CA LEU A 5 -13.19 1.29 -13.38
C LEU A 5 -14.00 0.47 -12.37
N SER A 6 -15.31 0.33 -12.60
CA SER A 6 -16.17 -0.49 -11.75
C SER A 6 -15.74 -1.96 -11.73
N LYS A 7 -15.41 -2.54 -12.88
CA LYS A 7 -14.91 -3.94 -12.94
C LYS A 7 -13.54 -4.13 -12.29
N ALA A 8 -12.66 -3.13 -12.38
CA ALA A 8 -11.37 -3.16 -11.69
C ALA A 8 -11.56 -3.07 -10.17
N ILE A 9 -12.46 -2.19 -9.72
CA ILE A 9 -12.81 -2.02 -8.30
C ILE A 9 -13.51 -3.27 -7.77
N ASP A 10 -14.44 -3.88 -8.51
CA ASP A 10 -15.11 -5.12 -8.10
C ASP A 10 -14.12 -6.28 -7.95
N ARG A 11 -13.19 -6.45 -8.89
CA ARG A 11 -12.15 -7.50 -8.79
C ARG A 11 -11.20 -7.24 -7.63
N LEU A 12 -10.80 -5.98 -7.42
CA LEU A 12 -10.01 -5.61 -6.25
C LEU A 12 -10.80 -5.88 -4.97
N SER A 13 -12.09 -5.52 -4.93
CA SER A 13 -12.98 -5.72 -3.79
C SER A 13 -13.17 -7.20 -3.46
N ASP A 14 -13.41 -8.07 -4.44
CA ASP A 14 -13.48 -9.53 -4.25
C ASP A 14 -12.14 -10.11 -3.77
N TYR A 15 -11.02 -9.61 -4.30
CA TYR A 15 -9.67 -10.04 -3.90
C TYR A 15 -9.32 -9.58 -2.48
N PHE A 16 -9.77 -8.39 -2.07
CA PHE A 16 -9.66 -7.88 -0.70
C PHE A 16 -10.65 -8.56 0.26
N ALA A 17 -11.86 -8.90 -0.20
CA ALA A 17 -12.88 -9.56 0.62
C ALA A 17 -12.44 -10.96 1.07
N HIS A 18 -11.74 -11.70 0.21
CA HIS A 18 -11.22 -13.03 0.54
C HIS A 18 -9.94 -13.01 1.38
N ARG A 19 -9.15 -11.93 1.34
CA ARG A 19 -7.92 -11.77 2.12
C ARG A 19 -7.84 -10.35 2.66
N LYS A 20 -8.68 -10.06 3.66
CA LYS A 20 -8.88 -8.76 4.31
C LYS A 20 -7.58 -8.00 4.67
N GLY A 21 -6.46 -8.70 4.84
CA GLY A 21 -5.14 -8.10 5.13
C GLY A 21 -4.27 -7.70 3.93
N LEU A 22 -4.70 -7.85 2.68
CA LEU A 22 -3.86 -7.59 1.49
C LEU A 22 -3.48 -6.11 1.33
N LEU A 23 -4.39 -5.17 1.62
CA LEU A 23 -4.12 -3.74 1.48
C LEU A 23 -3.11 -3.26 2.55
N PRO A 24 -3.25 -3.67 3.84
CA PRO A 24 -2.19 -3.53 4.83
C PRO A 24 -0.86 -4.15 4.39
N LEU A 25 -0.89 -5.34 3.79
CA LEU A 25 0.31 -6.04 3.31
C LEU A 25 1.03 -5.27 2.20
N ILE A 26 0.32 -4.61 1.30
CA ILE A 26 0.91 -3.75 0.27
C ILE A 26 1.59 -2.54 0.91
N GLY A 27 0.93 -1.87 1.85
CA GLY A 27 1.52 -0.76 2.60
C GLY A 27 2.76 -1.19 3.40
N LEU A 28 2.69 -2.34 4.06
CA LEU A 28 3.82 -2.95 4.76
C LEU A 28 4.98 -3.29 3.82
N SER A 29 4.70 -3.85 2.64
CA SER A 29 5.71 -4.14 1.63
C SER A 29 6.40 -2.87 1.16
N LEU A 30 5.66 -1.78 0.97
CA LEU A 30 6.22 -0.46 0.64
C LEU A 30 7.16 0.07 1.73
N ILE A 31 6.81 -0.11 3.01
CA ILE A 31 7.66 0.27 4.14
C ILE A 31 8.95 -0.57 4.16
N ILE A 32 8.85 -1.89 3.94
CA ILE A 32 10.01 -2.79 3.87
C ILE A 32 10.93 -2.41 2.69
N VAL A 33 10.35 -2.12 1.53
CA VAL A 33 11.12 -1.65 0.36
C VAL A 33 11.80 -0.31 0.66
N ASN A 34 11.11 0.63 1.34
CA ASN A 34 11.74 1.88 1.77
C ASN A 34 12.97 1.61 2.66
N LEU A 35 12.84 0.71 3.64
CA LEU A 35 13.95 0.33 4.51
C LEU A 35 15.12 -0.25 3.71
N ILE A 36 14.87 -1.20 2.81
CA ILE A 36 15.90 -1.78 1.94
C ILE A 36 16.58 -0.69 1.11
N LEU A 37 15.81 0.21 0.49
CA LEU A 37 16.35 1.32 -0.28
C LEU A 37 17.20 2.26 0.57
N GLN A 38 16.85 2.47 1.85
CA GLN A 38 17.61 3.31 2.76
C GLN A 38 18.97 2.72 3.14
N PHE A 39 19.09 1.38 3.15
CA PHE A 39 20.35 0.68 3.40
C PHE A 39 21.20 0.46 2.13
N VAL A 40 20.56 0.30 0.97
CA VAL A 40 21.24 -0.02 -0.30
C VAL A 40 21.62 1.24 -1.09
N LEU A 41 20.81 2.30 -1.05
CA LEU A 41 21.10 3.55 -1.74
C LEU A 41 21.76 4.56 -0.80
N PHE A 42 22.83 5.21 -1.29
CA PHE A 42 23.39 6.38 -0.64
C PHE A 42 22.31 7.46 -0.41
N PRO A 43 22.45 8.30 0.63
CA PRO A 43 21.47 9.32 0.98
C PRO A 43 21.15 10.19 -0.25
N ASN A 44 19.97 9.96 -0.80
CA ASN A 44 19.41 10.73 -1.89
C ASN A 44 18.14 11.40 -1.36
N TRP A 45 17.66 12.44 -2.04
CA TRP A 45 16.49 13.20 -1.58
C TRP A 45 15.27 12.30 -1.28
N LEU A 46 15.12 11.20 -2.02
CA LEU A 46 14.06 10.21 -1.85
C LEU A 46 14.18 9.38 -0.56
N THR A 47 15.39 8.95 -0.19
CA THR A 47 15.65 8.16 1.04
C THR A 47 15.79 9.03 2.28
N GLN A 48 16.22 10.29 2.12
CA GLN A 48 16.24 11.30 3.19
C GLN A 48 14.82 11.71 3.62
N SER A 49 13.94 11.91 2.64
CA SER A 49 12.57 12.37 2.91
C SER A 49 11.64 11.24 3.36
N ASN A 50 12.07 9.97 3.30
CA ASN A 50 11.26 8.80 3.66
C ASN A 50 9.88 8.78 2.99
N LEU A 51 9.76 9.29 1.75
CA LEU A 51 8.46 9.46 1.09
C LEU A 51 7.74 8.12 0.88
N LEU A 52 8.48 7.07 0.51
CA LEU A 52 7.94 5.71 0.37
C LEU A 52 7.44 5.16 1.71
N LEU A 53 8.11 5.49 2.83
CA LEU A 53 7.66 5.13 4.17
C LEU A 53 6.33 5.81 4.50
N HIS A 54 6.20 7.11 4.26
CA HIS A 54 4.98 7.87 4.54
C HIS A 54 3.80 7.37 3.68
N VAL A 55 4.02 7.19 2.37
CA VAL A 55 2.99 6.67 1.47
C VAL A 55 2.59 5.24 1.84
N GLY A 56 3.58 4.38 2.14
CA GLY A 56 3.34 3.01 2.60
C GLY A 56 2.55 2.95 3.90
N LEU A 57 2.86 3.84 4.85
CA LEU A 57 2.14 3.97 6.12
C LEU A 57 0.68 4.39 5.92
N VAL A 58 0.42 5.41 5.08
CA VAL A 58 -0.94 5.85 4.77
C VAL A 58 -1.74 4.72 4.11
N ILE A 59 -1.16 4.01 3.15
CA ILE A 59 -1.80 2.86 2.50
C ILE A 59 -2.05 1.73 3.50
N ALA A 60 -1.11 1.47 4.41
CA ALA A 60 -1.26 0.43 5.44
C ALA A 60 -2.40 0.77 6.41
N ILE A 61 -2.49 2.02 6.86
CA ILE A 61 -3.56 2.51 7.75
C ILE A 61 -4.91 2.43 7.04
N LEU A 62 -5.02 2.92 5.81
CA LEU A 62 -6.25 2.83 5.01
C LEU A 62 -6.66 1.38 4.79
N GLY A 63 -5.69 0.50 4.54
CA GLY A 63 -5.92 -0.93 4.44
C GLY A 63 -6.43 -1.56 5.73
N LEU A 64 -5.89 -1.15 6.88
CA LEU A 64 -6.33 -1.64 8.18
C LEU A 64 -7.75 -1.18 8.49
N MET A 65 -8.07 0.08 8.18
CA MET A 65 -9.42 0.64 8.34
C MET A 65 -10.43 -0.08 7.43
N LEU A 66 -10.07 -0.37 6.18
CA LEU A 66 -10.92 -1.13 5.25
C LEU A 66 -11.10 -2.60 5.67
N ALA A 67 -10.05 -3.22 6.22
CA ALA A 67 -10.12 -4.59 6.74
C ALA A 67 -11.04 -4.71 7.97
N TRP A 68 -11.13 -3.65 8.78
CA TRP A 68 -12.00 -3.57 9.96
C TRP A 68 -13.44 -3.17 9.61
N ALA A 69 -13.64 -2.40 8.54
CA ALA A 69 -14.96 -1.91 8.14
C ALA A 69 -15.83 -2.97 7.44
N LEU A 70 -15.27 -4.15 7.12
CA LEU A 70 -15.88 -5.23 6.32
C LEU A 70 -15.84 -6.57 7.07
#